data_AF-A0A7K2XUN0-F1
#
_entry.id   AF-A0A7K2XUN0-F1
#
_cell.length_a   1.000
_cell.length_b   1.000
_cell.length_c   1.000
_cell.angle_alpha   90.00
_cell.angle_beta   90.00
_cell.angle_gamma   90.00
#
_symmetry.space_group_name_H-M   'P 1'
#
loop_
_entity.id
_entity.type
_entity.pdbx_description
1 polymer ?
#
loop_
_entity_poly.entity_id
_entity_poly.type
_entity_poly.pdbx_seq_one_letter_code
_entity_poly.pdbx_strand_id
1 'polypeptide(L)'
;MNRTDVLETDAPPTAVGLRELAFRHALLPLRLFLGVTFVYAGIDKLTDPAFLSASGDGSIGDLMRGVRDTSAIPALVDMALNSPVGFAVALAVGEILVGLGALVGLLTRIAAVGGALIALSLWLTVSWAVTPYYYGNDLIYMMAWTPLILAGAPYLSLDSVIRSRLSRRTA
;
A
#
# COMPACT_ATOMS: atom_id res chain seq x y z
N MET A 1 56.18 30.84 13.68
CA MET A 1 54.89 30.94 14.39
C MET A 1 53.92 31.60 13.42
N ASN A 2 52.94 30.95 12.78
CA ASN A 2 52.68 29.53 12.57
C ASN A 2 52.06 29.37 11.16
N ARG A 3 52.32 28.25 10.49
CA ARG A 3 51.93 27.93 9.10
C ARG A 3 50.62 27.11 9.08
N THR A 4 49.69 27.39 9.99
CA THR A 4 48.51 26.54 10.24
C THR A 4 47.17 27.14 9.80
N ASP A 5 47.13 28.38 9.34
CA ASP A 5 45.85 29.11 9.25
C ASP A 5 45.25 29.13 7.83
N VAL A 6 45.69 28.24 6.92
CA VAL A 6 45.30 28.33 5.48
C VAL A 6 44.78 27.00 4.89
N LEU A 7 44.45 26.00 5.72
CA LEU A 7 43.84 24.75 5.23
C LEU A 7 42.59 24.35 6.01
N GLU A 8 41.79 25.33 6.43
CA GLU A 8 40.38 25.07 6.64
C GLU A 8 39.72 25.12 5.26
N THR A 9 39.82 23.99 4.57
CA THR A 9 39.15 23.76 3.30
C THR A 9 37.67 24.06 3.48
N ASP A 10 37.20 25.14 2.86
CA ASP A 10 35.84 25.28 2.34
C ASP A 10 35.58 24.07 1.44
N ALA A 11 35.23 22.94 2.04
CA ALA A 11 34.73 21.80 1.31
C ALA A 11 33.35 22.22 0.79
N PRO A 12 33.16 22.39 -0.54
CA PRO A 12 31.84 22.70 -1.07
C PRO A 12 30.87 21.60 -0.63
N PRO A 13 29.59 21.94 -0.36
CA PRO A 13 28.60 20.95 0.06
C PRO A 13 28.64 19.78 -0.91
N THR A 14 29.01 18.61 -0.41
CA THR A 14 29.25 17.42 -1.23
C THR A 14 28.00 17.15 -2.05
N ALA A 15 28.14 17.18 -3.38
CA ALA A 15 27.08 16.76 -4.28
C ALA A 15 26.67 15.35 -3.87
N VAL A 16 25.46 15.20 -3.32
CA VAL A 16 24.97 13.90 -2.83
C VAL A 16 25.04 12.92 -4.00
N GLY A 17 25.88 11.89 -3.88
CA GLY A 17 26.08 10.93 -4.97
C GLY A 17 24.78 10.20 -5.30
N LEU A 18 24.56 9.86 -6.58
CA LEU A 18 23.36 9.16 -7.07
C LEU A 18 23.02 7.90 -6.26
N ARG A 19 24.05 7.15 -5.84
CA ARG A 19 23.92 5.95 -5.00
C ARG A 19 23.26 6.27 -3.66
N GLU A 20 23.64 7.38 -3.04
CA GLU A 20 23.09 7.80 -1.75
C GLU A 20 21.65 8.29 -1.88
N LEU A 21 21.33 9.01 -2.95
CA LEU A 21 19.94 9.35 -3.28
C LEU A 21 19.07 8.11 -3.49
N ALA A 22 19.60 7.09 -4.17
CA ALA A 22 18.89 5.82 -4.40
C ALA A 22 18.62 5.08 -3.08
N PHE A 23 19.60 4.98 -2.18
CA PHE A 23 19.38 4.36 -0.87
C PHE A 23 18.37 5.13 -0.02
N ARG A 24 18.43 6.46 -0.01
CA ARG A 24 17.48 7.30 0.74
C ARG A 24 16.04 7.13 0.25
N HIS A 25 15.84 6.91 -1.06
CA HIS A 25 14.52 6.86 -1.69
C HIS A 25 14.11 5.47 -2.18
N ALA A 26 14.79 4.40 -1.75
CA ALA A 26 14.59 3.05 -2.27
C ALA A 26 13.14 2.55 -2.17
N LEU A 27 12.39 3.00 -1.17
CA LEU A 27 10.98 2.62 -0.97
C LEU A 27 9.98 3.52 -1.69
N LEU A 28 10.40 4.65 -2.27
CA LEU A 28 9.48 5.55 -2.97
C LEU A 28 8.83 4.91 -4.21
N PRO A 29 9.57 4.23 -5.10
CA PRO A 29 8.94 3.57 -6.25
C PRO A 29 7.88 2.56 -5.83
N LEU A 30 8.20 1.75 -4.81
CA LEU A 30 7.28 0.77 -4.24
C LEU A 30 6.03 1.42 -3.65
N ARG A 31 6.21 2.50 -2.87
CA ARG A 31 5.11 3.25 -2.26
C ARG A 31 4.19 3.87 -3.31
N LEU A 32 4.76 4.47 -4.35
CA LEU A 32 4.00 5.07 -5.45
C LEU A 32 3.22 4.00 -6.21
N PHE A 33 3.88 2.90 -6.56
CA PHE A 33 3.24 1.79 -7.26
C PHE A 33 2.06 1.24 -6.45
N LEU A 34 2.28 0.84 -5.20
CA LEU A 34 1.22 0.28 -4.36
C LEU A 34 0.10 1.28 -4.11
N GLY A 35 0.45 2.53 -3.82
CA GLY A 35 -0.51 3.58 -3.55
C GLY A 35 -1.41 3.88 -4.75
N VAL A 36 -0.82 4.04 -5.95
CA VAL A 36 -1.58 4.26 -7.18
C VAL A 36 -2.43 3.05 -7.53
N THR A 37 -1.88 1.83 -7.44
CA THR A 37 -2.63 0.61 -7.74
C THR A 37 -3.86 0.46 -6.86
N PHE A 38 -3.74 0.71 -5.55
CA PHE A 38 -4.87 0.59 -4.63
C PHE A 38 -5.92 1.68 -4.86
N VAL A 39 -5.51 2.94 -5.12
CA VAL A 39 -6.45 4.00 -5.49
C VAL A 39 -7.18 3.66 -6.78
N TYR A 40 -6.44 3.24 -7.81
CA TYR A 40 -7.01 2.86 -9.09
C TYR A 40 -7.99 1.70 -8.94
N ALA A 41 -7.59 0.62 -8.24
CA ALA A 41 -8.41 -0.56 -8.04
C ALA A 41 -9.72 -0.25 -7.30
N GLY A 42 -9.69 0.62 -6.30
CA GLY A 42 -10.91 1.03 -5.60
C GLY A 42 -11.82 1.92 -6.46
N ILE A 43 -11.25 2.85 -7.24
CA ILE A 43 -12.04 3.67 -8.18
C ILE A 43 -12.69 2.77 -9.23
N ASP A 44 -11.92 1.88 -9.85
CA ASP A 44 -12.36 0.92 -10.87
C ASP A 44 -13.58 0.13 -10.37
N LYS A 45 -13.47 -0.47 -9.17
CA LYS A 45 -14.58 -1.17 -8.50
C LYS A 45 -15.81 -0.29 -8.24
N LEU A 46 -15.63 0.97 -7.85
CA LEU A 46 -16.75 1.87 -7.58
C LEU A 46 -17.43 2.38 -8.86
N THR A 47 -16.70 2.39 -9.97
CA THR A 47 -17.18 2.87 -11.26
C THR A 47 -17.69 1.77 -12.19
N ASP A 48 -17.45 0.49 -11.85
CA ASP A 48 -17.99 -0.66 -12.58
C ASP A 48 -19.36 -1.07 -12.01
N PRO A 49 -20.46 -0.78 -12.74
CA PRO A 49 -21.80 -1.14 -12.28
C PRO A 49 -22.05 -2.65 -12.29
N ALA A 50 -21.34 -3.41 -13.14
CA ALA A 50 -21.48 -4.87 -13.18
C ALA A 50 -20.87 -5.48 -11.91
N PHE A 51 -19.68 -5.01 -11.52
CA PHE A 51 -19.03 -5.44 -10.28
C PHE A 51 -19.88 -5.13 -9.04
N LEU A 52 -20.49 -3.93 -8.96
CA LEU A 52 -21.37 -3.52 -7.86
C LEU A 52 -22.79 -4.12 -7.90
N SER A 53 -22.90 -5.40 -8.25
CA SER A 53 -24.15 -6.15 -8.24
C SER A 53 -24.07 -7.38 -7.32
N ALA A 54 -25.21 -7.80 -6.76
CA ALA A 54 -25.30 -9.05 -6.00
C ALA A 54 -25.39 -10.30 -6.91
N SER A 55 -25.73 -10.10 -8.18
CA SER A 55 -25.83 -11.16 -9.18
C SER A 55 -25.66 -10.63 -10.60
N GLY A 56 -25.37 -11.53 -11.54
CA GLY A 56 -25.05 -11.22 -12.93
C GLY A 56 -23.57 -11.43 -13.22
N ASP A 57 -23.27 -11.62 -14.50
CA ASP A 57 -21.90 -11.84 -14.98
C ASP A 57 -20.99 -10.67 -14.57
N GLY A 58 -19.85 -11.00 -13.97
CA GLY A 58 -18.89 -10.00 -13.47
C GLY A 58 -19.24 -9.41 -12.09
N SER A 59 -20.37 -9.78 -11.49
CA SER A 59 -20.78 -9.25 -10.19
C SER A 59 -19.94 -9.76 -9.03
N ILE A 60 -19.77 -8.93 -8.00
CA ILE A 60 -19.10 -9.36 -6.76
C ILE A 60 -19.83 -10.54 -6.12
N GLY A 61 -21.16 -10.60 -6.20
CA GLY A 61 -21.92 -11.69 -5.61
C GLY A 61 -21.67 -13.04 -6.31
N ASP A 62 -21.61 -13.06 -7.64
CA ASP A 62 -21.23 -14.25 -8.40
C ASP A 62 -19.77 -14.62 -8.18
N LEU A 63 -18.86 -13.64 -8.16
CA LEU A 63 -17.45 -13.86 -7.85
C LEU A 63 -17.29 -14.55 -6.48
N MET A 64 -17.91 -14.01 -5.43
CA MET A 64 -17.84 -14.57 -4.08
C MET A 64 -18.44 -15.98 -4.02
N ARG A 65 -19.58 -16.23 -4.66
CA ARG A 65 -20.16 -17.59 -4.73
C ARG A 65 -19.23 -18.57 -5.47
N GLY A 66 -18.57 -18.12 -6.53
CA GLY A 66 -17.63 -18.94 -7.31
C GLY A 66 -16.36 -19.33 -6.55
N VAL A 67 -15.85 -18.45 -5.68
CA VAL A 67 -14.60 -18.71 -4.91
C VAL A 67 -14.86 -19.34 -3.54
N ARG A 68 -16.11 -19.42 -3.08
CA ARG A 68 -16.46 -19.87 -1.73
C ARG A 68 -15.85 -21.22 -1.37
N ASP A 69 -16.09 -22.23 -2.19
CA ASP A 69 -15.69 -23.62 -1.88
C ASP A 69 -14.22 -23.92 -2.22
N THR A 70 -13.53 -22.97 -2.84
CA THR A 70 -12.10 -23.06 -3.19
C THR A 70 -11.22 -22.13 -2.37
N SER A 71 -11.82 -21.24 -1.56
CA SER A 71 -11.11 -20.34 -0.66
C SER A 71 -10.43 -21.06 0.50
N ALA A 72 -9.37 -20.47 1.04
CA ALA A 72 -8.71 -20.97 2.25
C ALA A 72 -9.62 -20.82 3.48
N ILE A 73 -10.38 -19.72 3.52
CA ILE A 73 -11.27 -19.38 4.64
C ILE A 73 -12.66 -19.05 4.10
N PRO A 74 -13.53 -20.05 3.90
CA PRO A 74 -14.89 -19.86 3.40
C PRO A 74 -15.73 -18.91 4.27
N ALA A 75 -15.46 -18.86 5.58
CA ALA A 75 -16.15 -17.97 6.49
C ALA A 75 -15.97 -16.47 6.16
N LEU A 76 -14.83 -16.07 5.57
CA LEU A 76 -14.64 -14.68 5.10
C LEU A 76 -15.51 -14.39 3.88
N VAL A 77 -15.67 -15.38 2.99
CA VAL A 77 -16.54 -15.29 1.82
C VAL A 77 -18.01 -15.25 2.25
N ASP A 78 -18.41 -16.10 3.19
CA ASP A 78 -19.76 -16.10 3.76
C ASP A 78 -20.11 -14.75 4.40
N MET A 79 -19.15 -14.13 5.09
CA MET A 79 -19.33 -12.79 5.64
C MET A 79 -19.55 -11.74 4.54
N ALA A 80 -18.80 -11.80 3.45
CA ALA A 80 -19.00 -10.93 2.29
C ALA A 80 -20.36 -11.18 1.61
N LEU A 81 -20.83 -12.43 1.57
CA LEU A 81 -22.11 -12.82 0.97
C LEU A 81 -23.35 -12.31 1.75
N ASN A 82 -23.21 -11.91 3.01
CA ASN A 82 -24.31 -11.26 3.75
C ASN A 82 -24.74 -9.92 3.11
N SER A 83 -23.79 -9.20 2.52
CA SER A 83 -24.05 -7.97 1.75
C SER A 83 -22.95 -7.78 0.70
N PRO A 84 -23.06 -8.45 -0.47
CA PRO A 84 -21.98 -8.45 -1.46
C PRO A 84 -21.63 -7.04 -1.94
N VAL A 85 -22.65 -6.21 -2.21
CA VAL A 85 -22.45 -4.82 -2.63
C VAL A 85 -21.87 -3.98 -1.50
N GLY A 86 -22.36 -4.15 -0.27
CA GLY A 86 -21.80 -3.47 0.90
C GLY A 86 -20.33 -3.81 1.13
N PHE A 87 -19.97 -5.08 0.97
CA PHE A 87 -18.59 -5.56 1.03
C PHE A 87 -17.74 -4.96 -0.10
N ALA A 88 -18.21 -4.98 -1.34
CA ALA A 88 -17.50 -4.38 -2.48
C ALA A 88 -17.22 -2.89 -2.25
N VAL A 89 -18.21 -2.13 -1.77
CA VAL A 89 -18.05 -0.72 -1.45
C VAL A 89 -17.05 -0.52 -0.31
N ALA A 90 -17.15 -1.31 0.77
CA ALA A 90 -16.23 -1.21 1.90
C ALA A 90 -14.78 -1.56 1.50
N LEU A 91 -14.60 -2.61 0.70
CA LEU A 91 -13.31 -3.00 0.13
C LEU A 91 -12.73 -1.87 -0.73
N ALA A 92 -13.51 -1.35 -1.67
CA ALA A 92 -13.06 -0.31 -2.60
C ALA A 92 -12.71 1.00 -1.88
N VAL A 93 -13.51 1.41 -0.90
CA VAL A 93 -13.21 2.58 -0.04
C VAL A 93 -11.95 2.31 0.78
N GLY A 94 -11.79 1.11 1.34
CA GLY A 94 -10.58 0.70 2.06
C GLY A 94 -9.33 0.78 1.20
N GLU A 95 -9.40 0.29 -0.04
CA GLU A 95 -8.31 0.37 -1.01
C GLU A 95 -7.94 1.83 -1.32
N ILE A 96 -8.93 2.70 -1.58
CA ILE A 96 -8.67 4.13 -1.83
C ILE A 96 -8.02 4.80 -0.63
N LEU A 97 -8.55 4.60 0.59
CA LEU A 97 -8.01 5.22 1.80
C LEU A 97 -6.57 4.76 2.09
N VAL A 98 -6.31 3.46 1.94
CA VAL A 98 -4.96 2.88 2.06
C VAL A 98 -4.03 3.48 1.02
N GLY A 99 -4.45 3.52 -0.24
CA GLY A 99 -3.64 4.02 -1.34
C GLY A 99 -3.30 5.50 -1.17
N LEU A 100 -4.29 6.34 -0.84
CA LEU A 100 -4.08 7.75 -0.53
C LEU A 100 -3.20 7.96 0.70
N GLY A 101 -3.42 7.21 1.78
CA GLY A 101 -2.59 7.28 2.99
C GLY A 101 -1.12 6.93 2.70
N ALA A 102 -0.88 5.93 1.87
CA ALA A 102 0.45 5.57 1.40
C ALA A 102 1.09 6.66 0.52
N LEU A 103 0.34 7.24 -0.43
CA LEU A 103 0.85 8.26 -1.36
C LEU A 103 1.19 9.57 -0.65
N VAL A 104 0.27 10.06 0.19
CA VAL A 104 0.44 11.29 0.97
C VAL A 104 1.55 11.12 2.02
N GLY A 105 1.80 9.88 2.46
CA GLY A 105 2.80 9.59 3.46
C GLY A 105 2.37 10.04 4.86
N LEU A 106 1.06 9.98 5.15
CA LEU A 106 0.49 10.26 6.47
C LEU A 106 0.03 8.93 7.09
N LEU A 107 0.50 8.63 8.30
CA LEU A 107 0.23 7.35 8.95
C LEU A 107 0.62 6.16 8.06
N THR A 108 1.74 6.26 7.33
CA THR A 108 2.07 5.27 6.27
C THR A 108 2.14 3.84 6.79
N ARG A 109 2.57 3.64 8.04
CA ARG A 109 2.58 2.31 8.65
C ARG A 109 1.18 1.72 8.80
N ILE A 110 0.21 2.54 9.21
CA ILE A 110 -1.19 2.12 9.36
C ILE A 110 -1.77 1.83 7.98
N ALA A 111 -1.54 2.71 7.00
CA ALA A 111 -1.96 2.47 5.62
C ALA A 111 -1.34 1.17 5.07
N ALA A 112 -0.05 0.92 5.29
CA ALA A 112 0.63 -0.27 4.83
C ALA A 112 0.11 -1.56 5.51
N VAL A 113 -0.21 -1.51 6.81
CA VAL A 113 -0.87 -2.63 7.49
C VAL A 113 -2.25 -2.86 6.89
N GLY A 114 -3.03 -1.82 6.64
CA GLY A 114 -4.33 -1.92 5.96
C GLY A 114 -4.22 -2.56 4.58
N GLY A 115 -3.26 -2.12 3.76
CA GLY A 115 -3.00 -2.68 2.44
C GLY A 115 -2.57 -4.14 2.48
N ALA A 116 -1.72 -4.50 3.43
CA ALA A 116 -1.32 -5.89 3.64
C ALA A 116 -2.50 -6.77 4.08
N LEU A 117 -3.38 -6.27 4.96
CA LEU A 117 -4.57 -7.00 5.41
C LEU A 117 -5.59 -7.18 4.29
N ILE A 118 -5.86 -6.15 3.49
CA ILE A 118 -6.73 -6.25 2.31
C ILE A 118 -6.17 -7.31 1.33
N ALA A 119 -4.88 -7.21 0.99
CA ALA A 119 -4.24 -8.16 0.08
C ALA A 119 -4.22 -9.59 0.65
N LEU A 120 -4.00 -9.75 1.96
CA LEU A 120 -4.08 -11.04 2.63
C LEU A 120 -5.51 -11.61 2.56
N SER A 121 -6.54 -10.81 2.83
CA SER A 121 -7.93 -11.24 2.74
C SER A 121 -8.30 -11.68 1.33
N LEU A 122 -7.90 -10.92 0.31
CA LEU A 122 -8.13 -11.27 -1.10
C LEU A 122 -7.36 -12.53 -1.49
N TRP A 123 -6.10 -12.66 -1.08
CA TRP A 123 -5.31 -13.87 -1.34
C TRP A 123 -5.94 -15.11 -0.73
N LEU A 124 -6.43 -15.05 0.52
CA LEU A 124 -7.06 -16.18 1.19
C LEU A 124 -8.45 -16.53 0.66
N THR A 125 -9.09 -15.62 -0.07
CA THR A 125 -10.46 -15.79 -0.56
C THR A 125 -10.51 -16.01 -2.07
N VAL A 126 -10.06 -15.02 -2.84
CA VAL A 126 -10.18 -14.98 -4.30
C VAL A 126 -9.06 -15.73 -4.98
N SER A 127 -7.81 -15.44 -4.63
CA SER A 127 -6.67 -15.95 -5.39
C SER A 127 -6.00 -17.19 -4.78
N TRP A 128 -6.57 -17.78 -3.72
CA TRP A 128 -5.97 -18.91 -2.99
C TRP A 128 -5.81 -20.15 -3.87
N ALA A 129 -6.85 -20.48 -4.62
CA ALA A 129 -6.89 -21.66 -5.49
C ALA A 129 -6.14 -21.48 -6.82
N VAL A 130 -5.65 -20.26 -7.11
CA VAL A 130 -4.94 -19.97 -8.35
C VAL A 130 -3.65 -20.78 -8.39
N THR A 131 -3.54 -21.67 -9.39
CA THR A 131 -2.40 -22.57 -9.55
C THR A 131 -1.79 -22.41 -10.94
N PRO A 132 -0.48 -22.19 -11.04
CA PRO A 132 0.48 -21.96 -9.95
C PRO A 132 0.27 -20.64 -9.19
N TYR A 133 0.69 -20.61 -7.90
CA TYR A 133 0.40 -19.48 -7.00
C TYR A 133 0.90 -18.11 -7.49
N TYR A 134 1.95 -18.08 -8.32
CA TYR A 134 2.56 -16.85 -8.85
C TYR A 134 1.74 -16.19 -9.96
N TYR A 135 0.62 -16.79 -10.39
CA TYR A 135 -0.35 -16.13 -11.26
C TYR A 135 -1.31 -15.21 -10.49
N GLY A 136 -1.43 -15.37 -9.16
CA GLY A 136 -2.19 -14.46 -8.30
C GLY A 136 -1.39 -13.21 -7.93
N ASN A 137 -2.00 -12.04 -8.03
CA ASN A 137 -1.41 -10.75 -7.66
C ASN A 137 -1.46 -10.47 -6.14
N ASP A 138 -2.43 -11.05 -5.43
CA ASP A 138 -2.72 -10.65 -4.05
C ASP A 138 -1.59 -11.00 -3.08
N LEU A 139 -0.96 -12.18 -3.25
CA LEU A 139 0.18 -12.59 -2.43
C LEU A 139 1.36 -11.63 -2.58
N ILE A 140 1.69 -11.24 -3.82
CA ILE A 140 2.81 -10.33 -4.06
C ILE A 140 2.51 -8.94 -3.53
N TYR A 141 1.26 -8.45 -3.64
CA TYR A 141 0.87 -7.18 -3.04
C TYR A 141 0.96 -7.23 -1.50
N MET A 142 0.51 -8.31 -0.87
CA MET A 142 0.65 -8.51 0.58
C MET A 142 2.13 -8.40 0.99
N MET A 143 3.02 -9.12 0.30
CA MET A 143 4.45 -9.08 0.59
C MET A 143 5.08 -7.71 0.30
N ALA A 144 4.62 -7.02 -0.74
CA ALA A 144 5.10 -5.70 -1.14
C ALA A 144 4.76 -4.60 -0.13
N TRP A 145 3.72 -4.76 0.70
CA TRP A 145 3.44 -3.84 1.81
C TRP A 145 4.41 -3.99 2.99
N THR A 146 5.03 -5.16 3.19
CA THR A 146 5.87 -5.45 4.36
C THR A 146 7.07 -4.50 4.55
N PRO A 147 7.82 -4.06 3.51
CA PRO A 147 8.90 -3.10 3.71
C PRO A 147 8.39 -1.75 4.21
N LEU A 148 7.19 -1.32 3.79
CA LEU A 148 6.57 -0.07 4.22
C LEU A 148 6.04 -0.16 5.67
N ILE A 149 5.60 -1.34 6.11
CA ILE A 149 5.26 -1.59 7.52
C ILE A 149 6.52 -1.43 8.39
N LEU A 150 7.62 -2.07 8.00
CA LEU A 150 8.86 -2.08 8.76
C LEU A 150 9.55 -0.71 8.76
N ALA A 151 9.79 -0.14 7.58
CA ALA A 151 10.56 1.09 7.42
C ALA A 151 9.71 2.37 7.58
N GLY A 152 8.40 2.31 7.36
CA GLY A 152 7.53 3.50 7.25
C GLY A 152 7.85 4.36 6.01
N ALA A 153 7.48 5.64 6.05
CA ALA A 153 7.83 6.63 5.02
C ALA A 153 8.79 7.71 5.57
N PRO A 154 10.11 7.46 5.57
CA PRO A 154 11.08 8.39 6.16
C PRO A 154 11.28 9.69 5.37
N TYR A 155 11.04 9.69 4.05
CA TYR A 155 11.27 10.85 3.17
C TYR A 155 10.06 11.13 2.27
N LEU A 156 9.90 12.40 1.86
CA LEU A 156 8.78 12.91 1.05
C LEU A 156 7.41 12.41 1.55
N SER A 157 7.17 12.60 2.85
CA SER A 157 5.96 12.15 3.55
C SER A 157 5.47 13.24 4.50
N LEU A 158 4.16 13.38 4.68
CA LEU A 158 3.64 14.29 5.71
C LEU A 158 4.12 13.89 7.12
N ASP A 159 4.31 12.59 7.39
CA ASP A 159 4.86 12.07 8.65
C ASP A 159 6.24 12.70 8.97
N SER A 160 7.12 12.84 7.96
CA SER A 160 8.44 13.46 8.13
C SER A 160 8.35 14.97 8.40
N VAL A 161 7.42 15.66 7.75
CA VAL A 161 7.16 17.10 7.98
C VAL A 161 6.66 17.32 9.40
N ILE A 162 5.67 16.54 9.87
CA ILE A 162 5.11 16.65 11.23
C ILE A 162 6.20 16.39 12.27
N ARG A 163 7.02 15.33 12.10
CA ARG A 163 8.12 15.01 13.01
C ARG A 163 9.14 16.16 13.10
N SER A 164 9.51 16.76 11.97
CA SER A 164 10.46 17.90 11.94
C SER A 164 9.92 19.17 12.61
N ARG A 165 8.59 19.33 12.68
CA ARG A 165 7.94 20.46 13.36
C ARG A 165 7.84 20.24 14.86
N LEU A 166 7.55 19.00 15.29
CA LEU A 166 7.50 18.65 16.71
C LEU A 166 8.89 18.76 17.36
N SER A 167 9.94 18.24 16.72
CA SER A 167 11.31 18.33 17.26
C SER A 167 11.80 19.76 17.42
N ARG A 168 11.36 20.68 16.56
CA ARG A 168 11.68 22.13 16.62
C ARG A 168 10.92 22.90 17.70
N ARG A 169 9.85 22.34 18.27
CA ARG A 169 9.08 22.98 19.36
C ARG A 169 9.58 22.58 20.75
N THR A 170 10.31 21.48 20.83
CA THR A 170 10.86 20.92 22.09
C THR A 170 12.34 21.26 22.31
N ALA A 171 12.98 21.93 21.35
CA ALA A 171 14.34 22.46 21.45
C ALA A 171 14.28 23.98 21.69
#